data_AF-A0A1H1LL03-F1
#
_entry.id   AF-A0A1H1LL03-F1
#
_cell.length_a   1.000
_cell.length_b   1.000
_cell.length_c   1.000
_cell.angle_alpha   90.00
_cell.angle_beta   90.00
_cell.angle_gamma   90.00
#
_symmetry.space_group_name_H-M   'P 1'
#
loop_
_entity.id
_entity.type
_entity.pdbx_description
1 polymer ?
#
loop_
_entity_poly.entity_id
_entity_poly.type
_entity_poly.pdbx_seq_one_letter_code
_entity_poly.pdbx_strand_id
1 'polypeptide(L)'
;MTRGAIIPGGLYAGKRSDGTGYMIVKVLRVDFAVHIRIYAEDFKEPPQGIKSSSLKVALGHAPMSPEGWGEKHILLGVEPVTEDELSGYRAYMGG
;
A
#
# COMPACT_ATOMS: atom_id res chain seq x y z
N MET A 1 5.03 -22.28 -4.17
CA MET A 1 5.36 -20.87 -4.52
C MET A 1 5.23 -20.06 -3.25
N THR A 2 6.33 -19.53 -2.71
CA THR A 2 6.31 -18.70 -1.50
C THR A 2 5.49 -17.45 -1.79
N ARG A 3 4.44 -17.19 -0.99
CA ARG A 3 3.81 -15.86 -0.93
C ARG A 3 4.95 -14.85 -0.74
N GLY A 4 5.17 -13.95 -1.69
CA GLY A 4 6.12 -12.86 -1.50
C GLY A 4 5.75 -12.13 -0.22
N ALA A 5 6.69 -11.96 0.71
CA ALA A 5 6.40 -11.37 2.01
C ALA A 5 5.79 -9.97 1.84
N ILE A 6 4.74 -9.68 2.60
CA ILE A 6 4.15 -8.34 2.67
C ILE A 6 5.01 -7.54 3.64
N ILE A 7 5.60 -6.44 3.17
CA ILE A 7 6.62 -5.70 3.92
C ILE A 7 5.99 -4.41 4.46
N PRO A 8 5.90 -4.22 5.79
CA PRO A 8 5.59 -2.92 6.37
C PRO A 8 6.55 -1.84 5.87
N GLY A 9 6.01 -0.71 5.44
CA GLY A 9 6.76 0.35 4.76
C GLY A 9 6.91 0.14 3.26
N GLY A 10 6.56 -1.03 2.73
CA GLY A 10 6.60 -1.32 1.32
C GLY A 10 5.60 -0.48 0.54
N LEU A 11 6.09 0.15 -0.53
CA LEU A 11 5.30 0.86 -1.52
C LEU A 11 5.04 -0.09 -2.69
N TYR A 12 3.77 -0.27 -3.06
CA TYR A 12 3.36 -1.25 -4.05
C TYR A 12 2.49 -0.61 -5.14
N ALA A 13 2.68 -1.05 -6.38
CA ALA A 13 1.72 -0.85 -7.46
C ALA A 13 0.70 -1.99 -7.44
N GLY A 14 -0.56 -1.68 -7.14
CA GLY A 14 -1.68 -2.60 -7.24
C GLY A 14 -2.42 -2.41 -8.56
N LYS A 15 -2.66 -3.50 -9.31
CA LYS A 15 -3.43 -3.40 -10.57
C LYS A 15 -4.89 -3.05 -10.26
N ARG A 16 -5.44 -2.06 -10.97
CA ARG A 16 -6.87 -1.71 -10.86
C ARG A 16 -7.75 -2.85 -11.38
N SER A 17 -8.94 -2.98 -10.80
CA SER A 17 -9.90 -4.03 -11.16
C SER A 17 -10.43 -3.91 -12.59
N ASP A 18 -10.48 -2.69 -13.14
CA ASP A 18 -10.86 -2.40 -14.52
C ASP A 18 -9.72 -2.67 -15.54
N GLY A 19 -8.52 -3.01 -15.05
CA GLY A 19 -7.34 -3.27 -15.87
C GLY A 19 -6.72 -2.04 -16.53
N THR A 20 -7.18 -0.83 -16.22
CA THR A 20 -6.77 0.40 -16.92
C THR A 20 -5.45 0.99 -16.43
N GLY A 21 -4.93 0.50 -15.31
CA GLY A 21 -3.67 0.97 -14.75
C GLY A 21 -3.39 0.43 -13.36
N TYR A 22 -2.57 1.19 -12.64
CA TYR A 22 -2.04 0.85 -11.32
C TYR A 22 -2.34 1.99 -10.35
N MET A 23 -2.79 1.62 -9.16
CA MET A 23 -2.82 2.49 -8.00
C MET A 23 -1.59 2.24 -7.14
N ILE A 24 -1.14 3.27 -6.42
CA ILE A 24 -0.06 3.11 -5.45
C ILE A 24 -0.63 2.96 -4.05
N VAL A 25 -0.10 2.00 -3.31
CA VAL A 25 -0.42 1.79 -1.90
C VAL A 25 0.85 1.65 -1.08
N LYS A 26 0.84 2.13 0.16
CA LYS A 26 1.91 1.86 1.14
C LYS A 26 1.37 0.95 2.23
N VAL A 27 2.07 -0.13 2.53
CA VAL A 27 1.75 -0.98 3.69
C VAL A 27 2.20 -0.27 4.95
N LEU A 28 1.25 -0.01 5.85
CA LEU A 28 1.49 0.65 7.13
C LEU A 28 1.76 -0.39 8.22
N ARG A 29 0.99 -1.49 8.21
CA ARG A 29 1.10 -2.57 9.19
C ARG A 29 0.51 -3.87 8.62
N VAL A 30 0.98 -5.00 9.12
CA VAL A 30 0.44 -6.33 8.80
C VAL A 30 0.12 -7.05 10.11
N ASP A 31 -1.13 -7.45 10.28
CA ASP A 31 -1.60 -8.27 11.40
C ASP A 31 -2.64 -9.29 10.90
N PHE A 32 -3.90 -9.21 11.33
CA PHE A 32 -5.01 -9.98 10.75
C PHE A 32 -5.41 -9.46 9.36
N ALA A 33 -5.04 -8.23 9.02
CA ALA A 33 -5.22 -7.62 7.71
C ALA A 33 -3.91 -6.95 7.24
N VAL A 34 -3.90 -6.54 5.96
CA VAL A 34 -2.89 -5.63 5.43
C VAL A 34 -3.44 -4.23 5.56
N HIS A 35 -2.89 -3.44 6.48
CA HIS A 35 -3.29 -2.05 6.67
C HIS A 35 -2.48 -1.18 5.74
N ILE A 36 -3.17 -0.47 4.85
CA ILE A 36 -2.54 0.32 3.80
C ILE A 36 -2.98 1.78 3.84
N ARG A 37 -2.17 2.62 3.19
CA ARG A 37 -2.52 3.95 2.70
C ARG A 37 -2.65 3.90 1.18
N ILE A 38 -3.59 4.65 0.61
CA ILE A 38 -3.81 4.75 -0.84
C ILE A 38 -3.44 6.16 -1.31
N TYR A 39 -2.77 6.25 -2.45
CA TYR A 39 -2.42 7.51 -3.11
C TYR A 39 -3.35 7.82 -4.27
N ALA A 40 -3.46 9.10 -4.63
CA ALA A 40 -4.44 9.60 -5.60
C ALA A 40 -4.00 9.43 -7.06
N GLU A 41 -2.71 9.25 -7.29
CA GLU A 41 -2.11 9.17 -8.61
C GLU A 41 -2.39 7.83 -9.28
N ASP A 42 -2.62 7.91 -10.58
CA ASP A 42 -2.83 6.77 -11.46
C ASP A 42 -1.71 6.63 -12.47
N PHE A 43 -1.26 5.40 -12.65
CA PHE A 43 -0.18 5.07 -13.55
C PHE A 43 -0.63 4.04 -14.58
N LYS A 44 -0.29 4.24 -15.84
CA LYS A 44 -0.56 3.25 -16.90
C LYS A 44 0.33 2.00 -16.76
N GLU A 45 1.51 2.18 -16.18
CA GLU A 45 2.50 1.14 -15.92
C GLU A 45 3.08 1.34 -14.51
N PRO A 46 3.63 0.31 -13.84
CA PRO A 46 4.23 0.47 -12.52
C PRO A 46 5.38 1.49 -12.55
N PRO A 47 5.31 2.60 -11.79
CA PRO A 47 6.34 3.63 -11.83
C PRO A 47 7.65 3.13 -11.19
N GLN A 48 8.78 3.57 -11.73
CA GLN A 48 10.11 3.26 -11.17
C GLN A 48 10.64 4.41 -10.33
N GLY A 49 11.29 4.10 -9.20
CA GLY A 49 11.97 5.08 -8.36
C GLY A 49 11.05 6.11 -7.69
N ILE A 50 9.76 5.81 -7.59
CA ILE A 50 8.78 6.70 -6.95
C ILE A 50 8.99 6.74 -5.44
N LYS A 51 8.71 7.89 -4.82
CA LYS A 51 8.76 8.07 -3.37
C LYS A 51 7.38 8.44 -2.84
N SER A 52 7.03 7.95 -1.66
CA SER A 52 5.74 8.25 -1.03
C SER A 52 5.54 9.76 -0.79
N SER A 53 6.63 10.51 -0.58
CA SER A 53 6.60 11.96 -0.36
C SER A 53 6.21 12.78 -1.58
N SER A 54 6.29 12.23 -2.80
CA SER A 54 5.88 12.91 -4.03
C SER A 54 4.44 12.60 -4.44
N LEU A 55 3.72 11.80 -3.64
CA LEU A 55 2.37 11.35 -3.92
C LEU A 55 1.35 12.03 -3.00
N LYS A 56 0.15 12.26 -3.49
CA LYS A 56 -0.97 12.79 -2.72
C LYS A 56 -1.74 11.65 -2.06
N VAL A 57 -1.93 11.73 -0.75
CA VAL A 57 -2.76 10.76 -0.03
C VAL A 57 -4.22 10.91 -0.44
N ALA A 58 -4.81 9.84 -0.97
CA ALA A 58 -6.25 9.74 -1.24
C ALA A 58 -7.00 9.19 -0.02
N LEU A 59 -6.45 8.14 0.60
CA LEU A 59 -7.02 7.51 1.79
C LEU A 59 -5.91 7.18 2.79
N GLY A 60 -6.01 7.75 3.99
CA GLY A 60 -4.97 7.63 5.02
C GLY A 60 -4.81 6.23 5.60
N HIS A 61 -5.89 5.44 5.63
CA HIS A 61 -5.92 4.07 6.15
C HIS A 61 -7.06 3.27 5.52
N ALA A 62 -6.79 2.03 5.13
CA ALA A 62 -7.78 1.00 4.82
C ALA A 62 -7.23 -0.40 5.15
N PRO A 63 -8.04 -1.31 5.73
CA PRO A 63 -7.70 -2.72 5.80
C PRO A 63 -7.95 -3.42 4.46
N MET A 64 -7.04 -4.29 4.05
CA MET A 64 -7.17 -5.18 2.89
C MET A 64 -6.92 -6.63 3.26
N SER A 65 -7.57 -7.55 2.53
CA SER A 65 -7.29 -8.98 2.64
C SER A 65 -5.84 -9.27 2.22
N PRO A 66 -5.08 -10.10 2.96
CA PRO A 66 -3.76 -10.54 2.54
C PRO A 66 -3.81 -11.54 1.37
N GLU A 67 -4.99 -12.08 1.04
CA GLU A 67 -5.15 -13.08 0.01
C GLU A 67 -4.88 -12.54 -1.40
N GLY A 68 -4.04 -13.25 -2.16
CA GLY A 68 -3.65 -12.84 -3.51
C GLY A 68 -2.76 -11.60 -3.56
N TRP A 69 -2.22 -11.12 -2.44
CA TRP A 69 -1.38 -9.92 -2.41
C TRP A 69 -0.23 -9.99 -3.42
N GLY A 70 0.56 -11.06 -3.38
CA GLY A 70 1.72 -11.25 -4.26
C GLY A 70 1.41 -11.42 -5.75
N GLU A 71 0.15 -11.68 -6.11
CA GLU A 71 -0.30 -11.76 -7.51
C GLU A 71 -0.79 -10.41 -8.03
N LYS A 72 -1.26 -9.54 -7.13
CA LYS A 72 -1.94 -8.28 -7.45
C LYS A 72 -1.06 -7.05 -7.27
N HIS A 73 0.02 -7.18 -6.50
CA HIS A 73 0.86 -6.06 -6.08
C HIS A 73 2.34 -6.28 -6.41
N ILE A 74 2.95 -5.26 -7.00
CA ILE A 74 4.37 -5.24 -7.34
C ILE A 74 5.07 -4.29 -6.37
N LEU A 75 6.10 -4.77 -5.67
CA LEU A 75 6.90 -3.94 -4.77
C LEU A 75 7.74 -2.95 -5.59
N LEU A 76 7.62 -1.66 -5.27
CA LEU A 76 8.35 -0.57 -5.91
C LEU A 76 9.53 -0.08 -5.08
N GLY A 77 9.42 -0.19 -3.75
CA GLY A 77 10.42 0.27 -2.79
C GLY A 77 9.94 0.08 -1.36
N VAL A 78 10.81 0.35 -0.39
CA VAL A 78 10.49 0.28 1.03
C VAL A 78 10.92 1.60 1.68
N GLU A 79 10.01 2.21 2.42
CA GLU A 79 10.23 3.44 3.16
C GLU A 79 9.78 3.25 4.62
N PRO A 80 10.43 3.88 5.60
CA PRO A 80 9.97 3.84 6.99
C PRO A 80 8.50 4.24 7.10
N VAL A 81 7.77 3.56 7.98
CA VAL A 81 6.43 3.98 8.39
C VAL A 81 6.61 4.95 9.56
N THR A 82 6.04 6.14 9.43
CA THR A 82 6.07 7.17 10.46
C THR A 82 4.88 7.04 11.42
N GLU A 83 5.01 7.62 12.61
CA GLU A 83 3.94 7.60 13.60
C GLU A 83 2.66 8.29 13.10
N ASP A 84 2.79 9.37 12.32
CA ASP A 84 1.64 10.08 11.77
C ASP A 84 0.87 9.22 10.74
N GLU A 85 1.58 8.36 10.01
CA GLU A 85 0.96 7.42 9.07
C GLU A 85 0.10 6.36 9.78
N LEU A 86 0.43 6.00 11.02
CA LEU A 86 -0.30 5.02 11.83
C LEU A 86 -1.51 5.61 12.56
N SER A 87 -1.76 6.92 12.49
CA SER A 87 -2.90 7.57 13.15
C SER A 87 -4.24 6.92 12.81
N GLY A 88 -4.51 6.64 11.53
CA GLY A 88 -5.74 5.97 11.08
C GLY A 88 -5.84 4.52 11.56
N TYR A 89 -4.72 3.80 11.61
CA TYR A 89 -4.69 2.43 12.16
C TYR A 89 -5.00 2.42 13.66
N ARG A 90 -4.42 3.33 14.44
CA ARG A 90 -4.70 3.43 15.88
C ARG A 90 -6.16 3.77 16.15
N ALA A 91 -6.72 4.73 15.40
CA ALA A 91 -8.13 5.06 15.49
C ALA A 91 -9.03 3.84 15.18
N TYR A 92 -8.67 3.05 14.16
CA TYR A 92 -9.37 1.82 13.81
C TYR A 92 -9.34 0.76 14.92
N MET A 93 -8.24 0.67 15.67
CA MET A 93 -8.10 -0.28 16.79
C MET A 93 -8.76 0.20 18.10
N GLY A 94 -9.36 1.39 18.12
CA GLY A 94 -10.05 1.93 19.30
C GLY A 94 -9.22 2.86 20.19
N GLY A 95 -8.04 3.30 19.73
CA GLY A 95 -7.15 4.19 20.48
C GLY A 95 -6.00 3.47 21.16
#